data_AF-A0A257L2K5-F1
#
_entry.id   AF-A0A257L2K5-F1
#
_cell.length_a   1.000
_cell.length_b   1.000
_cell.length_c   1.000
_cell.angle_alpha   90.00
_cell.angle_beta   90.00
_cell.angle_gamma   90.00
#
_symmetry.space_group_name_H-M   'P 1'
#
loop_
_entity.id
_entity.type
_entity.pdbx_description
1 polymer ?
#
loop_
_entity_poly.entity_id
_entity_poly.type
_entity_poly.pdbx_seq_one_letter_code
_entity_poly.pdbx_strand_id
1 'polypeptide(L)'
;MLDFEALAMETNLPVKQSGEIISANAYLGVDGILKALENGSQIIITGRVADPSLFLAPMIHEFSWKLDDYDTLGQGTVIGHLLECAGQITGGYFADKDKKSVPGLDILGHPIAEISNDGSAIISKVEGTGGLINLATVKEQLLYEVVNPNQYITPDVEANFTTVKLEDLGQNQVLVKGGTGKSKPVNLKVSVGFKAFYLGEGEISYAGFGAEDRARLAGEIIEKRLSSSFKEIRTDYIGISAVHRTSFGHNNSPYEVRLRVATKADTIEEAAIIGEEVEALYTNGPAGGGGVRKIQTEVIGVVSVLMERNKVKDQIAYF
;
A
#
# COMPACT_ATOMS: atom_id res chain seq x y z
N MET A 1 17.24 -19.33 7.83
CA MET A 1 18.07 -18.46 6.97
C MET A 1 17.40 -18.43 5.61
N LEU A 2 17.36 -17.29 4.94
CA LEU A 2 16.76 -17.17 3.60
C LEU A 2 17.57 -18.00 2.60
N ASP A 3 16.89 -18.75 1.74
CA ASP A 3 17.53 -19.41 0.59
C ASP A 3 17.64 -18.41 -0.56
N PHE A 4 18.86 -18.01 -0.91
CA PHE A 4 19.09 -17.03 -1.97
C PHE A 4 18.92 -17.60 -3.39
N GLU A 5 18.81 -18.93 -3.53
CA GLU A 5 18.45 -19.58 -4.80
C GLU A 5 16.93 -19.67 -4.99
N ALA A 6 16.14 -19.36 -3.95
CA ALA A 6 14.69 -19.32 -4.07
C ALA A 6 14.27 -18.35 -5.18
N LEU A 7 13.27 -18.76 -5.97
CA LEU A 7 12.77 -17.96 -7.06
C LEU A 7 11.84 -16.86 -6.52
N ALA A 8 12.14 -15.62 -6.86
CA ALA A 8 11.27 -14.48 -6.60
C ALA A 8 9.96 -14.63 -7.36
N MET A 9 8.84 -14.38 -6.69
CA MET A 9 7.49 -14.54 -7.26
C MET A 9 7.24 -13.60 -8.44
N GLU A 10 7.83 -12.40 -8.41
CA GLU A 10 7.61 -11.35 -9.40
C GLU A 10 8.42 -11.54 -10.69
N THR A 11 9.61 -12.12 -10.59
CA THR A 11 10.56 -12.22 -11.72
C THR A 11 10.84 -13.66 -12.15
N ASN A 12 10.50 -14.64 -11.31
CA ASN A 12 10.86 -16.05 -11.47
C ASN A 12 12.38 -16.28 -11.61
N LEU A 13 13.19 -15.38 -11.02
CA LEU A 13 14.64 -15.48 -10.96
C LEU A 13 15.11 -15.70 -9.52
N PRO A 14 16.29 -16.32 -9.31
CA PRO A 14 16.87 -16.44 -7.97
C PRO A 14 16.99 -15.09 -7.27
N VAL A 15 16.60 -15.02 -6.00
CA VAL A 15 16.63 -13.78 -5.19
C VAL A 15 17.98 -13.08 -5.25
N LYS A 16 19.10 -13.82 -5.23
CA LYS A 16 20.46 -13.26 -5.34
C LYS A 16 20.70 -12.39 -6.58
N GLN A 17 19.91 -12.55 -7.64
CA GLN A 17 20.04 -11.74 -8.86
C GLN A 17 19.36 -10.37 -8.73
N SER A 18 18.61 -10.12 -7.65
CA SER A 18 17.95 -8.83 -7.44
C SER A 18 18.93 -7.73 -7.05
N GLY A 19 19.96 -8.06 -6.28
CA GLY A 19 20.96 -7.11 -5.78
C GLY A 19 21.49 -7.52 -4.40
N GLU A 20 22.16 -6.59 -3.72
CA GLU A 20 22.61 -6.79 -2.33
C GLU A 20 21.39 -6.88 -1.41
N ILE A 21 21.18 -8.05 -0.79
CA ILE A 21 20.06 -8.31 0.11
C ILE A 21 20.31 -7.64 1.46
N ILE A 22 19.36 -6.83 1.92
CA ILE A 22 19.47 -6.09 3.18
C ILE A 22 18.44 -6.49 4.23
N SER A 23 17.33 -7.12 3.84
CA SER A 23 16.30 -7.58 4.79
C SER A 23 15.47 -8.74 4.22
N ALA A 24 14.89 -9.53 5.12
CA ALA A 24 13.94 -10.60 4.80
C ALA A 24 12.87 -10.67 5.89
N ASN A 25 11.68 -10.19 5.58
CA ASN A 25 10.58 -10.05 6.54
C ASN A 25 9.45 -11.00 6.18
N ALA A 26 9.28 -12.07 6.96
CA ALA A 26 8.14 -12.98 6.82
C ALA A 26 6.87 -12.29 7.32
N TYR A 27 5.75 -12.48 6.63
CA TYR A 27 4.43 -12.09 7.12
C TYR A 27 3.99 -13.11 8.17
N LEU A 28 4.08 -12.70 9.43
CA LEU A 28 3.67 -13.52 10.58
C LEU A 28 2.16 -13.38 10.84
N GLY A 29 1.63 -14.35 11.59
CA GLY A 29 0.22 -14.38 11.99
C GLY A 29 0.01 -14.09 13.47
N VAL A 30 -1.08 -14.62 14.03
CA VAL A 30 -1.52 -14.40 15.41
C VAL A 30 -0.62 -15.04 16.47
N ASP A 31 0.17 -16.05 16.10
CA ASP A 31 0.93 -16.91 17.04
C ASP A 31 1.76 -16.12 18.08
N GLY A 32 2.45 -15.06 17.64
CA GLY A 32 3.26 -14.21 18.53
C GLY A 32 2.43 -13.25 19.38
N ILE A 33 1.35 -12.71 18.82
CA ILE A 33 0.45 -11.75 19.49
C ILE A 33 -0.32 -12.46 20.60
N LEU A 34 -0.82 -13.68 20.34
CA LEU A 34 -1.54 -14.48 21.33
C LEU A 34 -0.70 -14.78 22.56
N LYS A 35 0.56 -15.20 22.38
CA LYS A 35 1.50 -15.41 23.49
C LYS A 35 1.67 -14.15 24.32
N ALA A 36 1.78 -12.98 23.69
CA ALA A 36 1.93 -11.72 24.41
C ALA A 36 0.66 -11.36 25.21
N LEU A 37 -0.52 -11.54 24.62
CA LEU A 37 -1.81 -11.34 25.29
C LEU A 37 -2.00 -12.30 26.49
N GLU A 38 -1.67 -13.58 26.32
CA GLU A 38 -1.69 -14.61 27.38
C GLU A 38 -0.76 -14.25 28.56
N ASN A 39 0.33 -13.52 28.30
CA ASN A 39 1.23 -13.00 29.33
C ASN A 39 0.78 -11.65 29.92
N GLY A 40 -0.45 -11.20 29.61
CA GLY A 40 -1.06 -9.98 30.16
C GLY A 40 -0.57 -8.68 29.52
N SER A 41 0.08 -8.75 28.36
CA SER A 41 0.60 -7.56 27.66
C SER A 41 -0.55 -6.65 27.21
N GLN A 42 -0.48 -5.37 27.58
CA GLN A 42 -1.47 -4.36 27.18
C GLN A 42 -1.08 -3.61 25.90
N ILE A 43 0.21 -3.59 25.59
CA ILE A 43 0.77 -2.96 24.39
C ILE A 43 1.68 -3.99 23.73
N ILE A 44 1.40 -4.29 22.47
CA ILE A 44 2.16 -5.26 21.68
C ILE A 44 2.69 -4.53 20.45
N ILE A 45 4.00 -4.47 20.29
CA ILE A 45 4.66 -3.94 19.10
C ILE A 45 5.17 -5.13 18.30
N THR A 46 4.59 -5.35 17.13
CA THR A 46 4.96 -6.45 16.25
C THR A 46 5.95 -6.02 15.18
N GLY A 47 6.69 -6.97 14.62
CA GLY A 47 7.38 -6.80 13.34
C GLY A 47 6.37 -6.85 12.17
N ARG A 48 6.74 -7.57 11.11
CA ARG A 48 5.85 -7.80 9.96
C ARG A 48 4.82 -8.90 10.30
N VAL A 49 3.59 -8.49 10.60
CA VAL A 49 2.42 -9.37 10.69
C VAL A 49 1.45 -9.05 9.55
N ALA A 50 0.53 -9.95 9.23
CA ALA A 50 -0.57 -9.61 8.35
C ALA A 50 -1.55 -8.68 9.08
N ASP A 51 -2.06 -7.68 8.36
CA ASP A 51 -2.88 -6.61 8.92
C ASP A 51 -4.15 -7.14 9.61
N PRO A 52 -4.90 -8.13 9.07
CA PRO A 52 -6.05 -8.71 9.78
C PRO A 52 -5.66 -9.45 11.06
N SER A 53 -4.43 -9.98 11.15
CA SER A 53 -3.95 -10.73 12.32
C SER A 53 -3.87 -9.86 13.58
N LEU A 54 -3.65 -8.55 13.42
CA LEU A 54 -3.65 -7.57 14.51
C LEU A 54 -5.00 -7.51 15.23
N PHE A 55 -6.10 -7.72 14.50
CA PHE A 55 -7.45 -7.71 15.03
C PHE A 55 -7.93 -9.12 15.38
N LEU A 56 -7.55 -10.12 14.59
CA LEU A 56 -7.92 -11.52 14.82
C LEU A 56 -7.36 -12.06 16.15
N ALA A 57 -6.11 -11.71 16.51
CA ALA A 57 -5.50 -12.20 17.75
C ALA A 57 -6.28 -11.79 19.02
N PRO A 58 -6.66 -10.51 19.23
CA PRO A 58 -7.56 -10.12 20.32
C PRO A 58 -8.90 -10.87 20.32
N MET A 59 -9.52 -11.11 19.16
CA MET A 59 -10.78 -11.86 19.07
C MET A 59 -10.59 -13.30 19.55
N ILE A 60 -9.54 -13.98 19.07
CA ILE A 60 -9.20 -15.34 19.50
C ILE A 60 -8.97 -15.39 21.00
N HIS A 61 -8.20 -14.43 21.54
CA HIS A 61 -7.86 -14.39 22.95
C HIS A 61 -9.10 -14.19 23.85
N GLU A 62 -9.93 -13.20 23.55
CA GLU A 62 -11.14 -12.87 24.32
C GLU A 62 -12.15 -14.03 24.31
N PHE A 63 -12.41 -14.60 23.13
CA PHE A 63 -13.43 -15.63 22.94
C PHE A 63 -12.91 -17.07 23.09
N SER A 64 -11.61 -17.24 23.33
CA SER A 64 -10.96 -18.56 23.37
C SER A 64 -11.24 -19.41 22.13
N TRP A 65 -11.27 -18.79 20.95
CA TRP A 65 -11.49 -19.49 19.68
C TRP A 65 -10.37 -20.49 19.42
N LYS A 66 -10.72 -21.64 18.84
CA LYS A 66 -9.72 -22.67 18.53
C LYS A 66 -8.97 -22.33 17.26
N LEU A 67 -7.65 -22.53 17.27
CA LEU A 67 -6.78 -22.25 16.13
C LEU A 67 -6.95 -23.23 14.94
N ASP A 68 -7.73 -24.29 15.13
CA ASP A 68 -8.13 -25.25 14.10
C ASP A 68 -9.61 -25.11 13.67
N ASP A 69 -10.34 -24.15 14.24
CA ASP A 69 -11.68 -23.77 13.80
C ASP A 69 -11.60 -22.70 12.69
N TYR A 70 -11.26 -23.16 11.49
CA TYR A 70 -10.98 -22.27 10.36
C TYR A 70 -12.19 -21.44 9.90
N ASP A 71 -13.42 -21.89 10.16
CA ASP A 71 -14.60 -21.09 9.82
C ASP A 71 -14.67 -19.82 10.66
N THR A 72 -14.50 -19.96 11.97
CA THR A 72 -14.47 -18.83 12.91
C THR A 72 -13.25 -17.93 12.66
N LEU A 73 -12.07 -18.52 12.38
CA LEU A 73 -10.89 -17.72 12.01
C LEU A 73 -11.07 -16.95 10.70
N GLY A 74 -11.77 -17.54 9.72
CA GLY A 74 -12.11 -16.88 8.46
C GLY A 74 -13.05 -15.70 8.68
N GLN A 75 -14.05 -15.83 9.57
CA GLN A 75 -14.93 -14.74 9.98
C GLN A 75 -14.16 -13.62 10.67
N GLY A 76 -13.32 -13.96 11.66
CA GLY A 76 -12.48 -12.97 12.33
C GLY A 76 -11.51 -12.26 11.37
N THR A 77 -11.01 -12.96 10.34
CA THR A 77 -10.17 -12.37 9.29
C THR A 77 -10.96 -11.40 8.41
N VAL A 78 -12.22 -11.71 8.07
CA VAL A 78 -13.11 -10.75 7.39
C VAL A 78 -13.27 -9.48 8.22
N ILE A 79 -13.54 -9.61 9.52
CA ILE A 79 -13.68 -8.45 10.39
C ILE A 79 -12.35 -7.68 10.51
N GLY A 80 -11.22 -8.37 10.66
CA GLY A 80 -9.90 -7.74 10.68
C GLY A 80 -9.60 -6.95 9.39
N HIS A 81 -9.93 -7.52 8.23
CA HIS A 81 -9.80 -6.85 6.94
C HIS A 81 -10.73 -5.64 6.78
N LEU A 82 -11.88 -5.62 7.46
CA LEU A 82 -12.75 -4.44 7.49
C LEU A 82 -12.22 -3.34 8.42
N LEU A 83 -11.37 -3.67 9.39
CA LEU A 83 -10.83 -2.74 10.40
C LEU A 83 -9.45 -2.18 10.03
N GLU A 84 -8.74 -2.78 9.10
CA GLU A 84 -7.47 -2.26 8.57
C GLU A 84 -7.66 -1.01 7.68
N CYS A 85 -6.56 -0.49 7.13
CA CYS A 85 -6.56 0.70 6.26
C CYS A 85 -7.13 1.99 6.91
N ALA A 86 -7.12 2.07 8.24
CA ALA A 86 -7.51 3.25 9.02
C ALA A 86 -8.96 3.71 8.72
N GLY A 87 -9.14 4.90 8.14
CA GLY A 87 -10.47 5.49 7.89
C GLY A 87 -11.12 5.06 6.57
N GLN A 88 -10.60 4.08 5.84
CA GLN A 88 -11.14 3.74 4.52
C GLN A 88 -12.61 3.32 4.56
N ILE A 89 -12.94 2.39 5.45
CA ILE A 89 -14.31 1.91 5.63
C ILE A 89 -15.28 3.00 6.09
N THR A 90 -14.78 4.07 6.73
CA THR A 90 -15.58 5.22 7.18
C THR A 90 -15.67 6.34 6.13
N GLY A 91 -15.19 6.11 4.90
CA GLY A 91 -15.31 7.04 3.79
C GLY A 91 -13.99 7.61 3.26
N GLY A 92 -12.85 7.29 3.89
CA GLY A 92 -11.53 7.55 3.32
C GLY A 92 -11.33 6.75 2.03
N TYR A 93 -10.67 7.31 1.02
CA TYR A 93 -10.50 6.69 -0.31
C TYR A 93 -11.82 6.34 -1.06
N PHE A 94 -12.98 6.57 -0.44
CA PHE A 94 -14.32 6.45 -1.03
C PHE A 94 -14.82 7.79 -1.58
N ALA A 95 -14.52 8.89 -0.88
CA ALA A 95 -15.07 10.21 -1.20
C ALA A 95 -14.73 10.67 -2.63
N ASP A 96 -15.77 11.04 -3.39
CA ASP A 96 -15.70 11.63 -4.73
C ASP A 96 -16.71 12.76 -4.81
N LYS A 97 -16.35 13.88 -4.16
CA LYS A 97 -17.07 15.15 -4.08
C LYS A 97 -18.61 15.00 -4.20
N ASP A 98 -19.17 15.29 -5.37
CA ASP A 98 -20.61 15.37 -5.58
C ASP A 98 -21.26 13.99 -5.81
N LYS A 99 -20.49 12.94 -6.12
CA LYS A 99 -21.00 11.58 -6.38
C LYS A 99 -21.00 10.69 -5.14
N LYS A 100 -19.97 10.84 -4.30
CA LYS A 100 -19.78 10.08 -3.07
C LYS A 100 -19.41 11.05 -1.96
N SER A 101 -20.42 11.76 -1.47
CA SER A 101 -20.22 12.78 -0.42
C SER A 101 -19.97 12.11 0.94
N VAL A 102 -18.89 12.54 1.61
CA VAL A 102 -18.51 12.07 2.95
C VAL A 102 -18.34 13.30 3.84
N PRO A 103 -19.13 13.44 4.92
CA PRO A 103 -19.05 14.60 5.80
C PRO A 103 -17.78 14.56 6.67
N GLY A 104 -17.19 15.72 6.96
CA GLY A 104 -16.10 15.85 7.94
C GLY A 104 -14.85 15.03 7.63
N LEU A 105 -14.47 14.92 6.35
CA LEU A 105 -13.31 14.14 5.91
C LEU A 105 -11.98 14.63 6.53
N ASP A 106 -11.92 15.89 6.95
CA ASP A 106 -10.81 16.52 7.68
C ASP A 106 -10.63 15.99 9.12
N ILE A 107 -11.70 15.43 9.71
CA ILE A 107 -11.71 14.81 11.03
C ILE A 107 -12.27 13.39 10.97
N LEU A 108 -11.88 12.65 9.93
CA LEU A 108 -12.38 11.30 9.64
C LEU A 108 -12.19 10.34 10.82
N GLY A 109 -13.27 9.71 11.27
CA GLY A 109 -13.20 8.71 12.34
C GLY A 109 -12.67 7.37 11.86
N HIS A 110 -11.96 6.65 12.72
CA HIS A 110 -11.61 5.25 12.47
C HIS A 110 -12.80 4.32 12.82
N PRO A 111 -12.85 3.11 12.23
CA PRO A 111 -13.92 2.17 12.52
C PRO A 111 -13.83 1.60 13.94
N ILE A 112 -14.97 1.17 14.43
CA ILE A 112 -15.13 0.36 15.64
C ILE A 112 -15.87 -0.92 15.21
N ALA A 113 -15.49 -2.07 15.74
CA ALA A 113 -16.26 -3.30 15.61
C ALA A 113 -16.70 -3.79 16.99
N GLU A 114 -18.01 -3.99 17.15
CA GLU A 114 -18.58 -4.72 18.28
C GLU A 114 -18.78 -6.17 17.84
N ILE A 115 -17.96 -7.07 18.38
CA ILE A 115 -17.81 -8.44 17.87
C ILE A 115 -18.49 -9.42 18.82
N SER A 116 -19.23 -10.37 18.26
CA SER A 116 -19.87 -11.47 18.97
C SER A 116 -19.01 -12.75 18.90
N ASN A 117 -19.18 -13.64 19.88
CA ASN A 117 -18.46 -14.91 19.94
C ASN A 117 -18.70 -15.82 18.71
N ASP A 118 -19.79 -15.61 17.98
CA ASP A 118 -20.12 -16.36 16.76
C ASP A 118 -19.45 -15.78 15.49
N GLY A 119 -18.53 -14.83 15.64
CA GLY A 119 -17.80 -14.20 14.54
C GLY A 119 -18.57 -13.10 13.81
N SER A 120 -19.81 -12.80 14.19
CA SER A 120 -20.53 -11.64 13.67
C SER A 120 -20.09 -10.34 14.32
N ALA A 121 -20.18 -9.22 13.59
CA ALA A 121 -19.80 -7.92 14.14
C ALA A 121 -20.67 -6.78 13.62
N ILE A 122 -20.92 -5.78 14.47
CA ILE A 122 -21.47 -4.49 14.04
C ILE A 122 -20.29 -3.55 13.82
N ILE A 123 -20.14 -3.07 12.60
CA ILE A 123 -19.16 -2.03 12.25
C ILE A 123 -19.80 -0.67 12.43
N SER A 124 -19.12 0.20 13.17
CA SER A 124 -19.47 1.59 13.39
C SER A 124 -18.23 2.48 13.27
N LYS A 125 -18.32 3.73 13.70
CA LYS A 125 -17.20 4.68 13.73
C LYS A 125 -17.16 5.41 15.05
N VAL A 126 -16.01 5.97 15.39
CA VAL A 126 -15.85 6.83 16.57
C VAL A 126 -16.91 7.95 16.59
N GLU A 127 -17.53 8.16 17.74
CA GLU A 127 -18.54 9.20 17.94
C GLU A 127 -17.90 10.60 17.87
N GLY A 128 -18.65 11.58 17.36
CA GLY A 128 -18.18 12.98 17.26
C GLY A 128 -17.19 13.26 16.12
N THR A 129 -16.79 12.26 15.35
CA THR A 129 -15.91 12.43 14.18
C THR A 129 -16.69 12.56 12.87
N GLY A 130 -15.99 12.92 11.79
CA GLY A 130 -16.50 12.80 10.43
C GLY A 130 -16.51 11.36 9.92
N GLY A 131 -16.77 11.21 8.62
CA GLY A 131 -16.98 9.94 7.95
C GLY A 131 -18.43 9.48 7.98
N LEU A 132 -18.68 8.40 7.26
CA LEU A 132 -19.93 7.66 7.31
C LEU A 132 -19.67 6.15 7.19
N ILE A 133 -20.55 5.35 7.79
CA ILE A 133 -20.61 3.90 7.58
C ILE A 133 -21.92 3.58 6.89
N ASN A 134 -21.86 2.94 5.73
CA ASN A 134 -23.03 2.38 5.06
C ASN A 134 -22.61 1.16 4.21
N LEU A 135 -23.58 0.53 3.55
CA LEU A 135 -23.28 -0.63 2.70
C LEU A 135 -22.27 -0.36 1.59
N ALA A 136 -22.18 0.87 1.06
CA ALA A 136 -21.25 1.19 -0.02
C ALA A 136 -19.81 1.23 0.50
N THR A 137 -19.57 1.93 1.62
CA THR A 137 -18.22 2.02 2.19
C THR A 137 -17.72 0.67 2.71
N VAL A 138 -18.59 -0.12 3.34
CA VAL A 138 -18.24 -1.47 3.82
C VAL A 138 -17.98 -2.43 2.67
N LYS A 139 -18.73 -2.37 1.57
CA LYS A 139 -18.47 -3.21 0.38
C LYS A 139 -17.17 -2.83 -0.33
N GLU A 140 -16.86 -1.53 -0.42
CA GLU A 140 -15.60 -1.09 -1.02
C GLU A 140 -14.40 -1.53 -0.19
N GLN A 141 -14.48 -1.45 1.14
CA GLN A 141 -13.44 -2.04 2.00
C GLN A 141 -13.36 -3.55 1.85
N LEU A 142 -14.48 -4.27 1.88
CA LEU A 142 -14.51 -5.75 1.78
C LEU A 142 -13.84 -6.30 0.50
N LEU A 143 -13.84 -5.51 -0.57
CA LEU A 143 -13.27 -5.87 -1.87
C LEU A 143 -11.88 -5.26 -2.11
N TYR A 144 -11.42 -4.40 -1.22
CA TYR A 144 -10.15 -3.69 -1.38
C TYR A 144 -8.98 -4.65 -1.28
N GLU A 145 -8.08 -4.62 -2.28
CA GLU A 145 -6.91 -5.53 -2.36
C GLU A 145 -7.24 -7.04 -2.35
N VAL A 146 -8.52 -7.41 -2.49
CA VAL A 146 -8.97 -8.79 -2.58
C VAL A 146 -9.01 -9.23 -4.04
N VAL A 147 -7.97 -9.96 -4.45
CA VAL A 147 -7.89 -10.52 -5.82
C VAL A 147 -8.81 -11.74 -6.00
N ASN A 148 -8.81 -12.66 -5.03
CA ASN A 148 -9.64 -13.86 -5.05
C ASN A 148 -10.46 -13.94 -3.74
N PRO A 149 -11.76 -13.57 -3.76
CA PRO A 149 -12.56 -13.55 -2.54
C PRO A 149 -12.88 -14.94 -1.99
N ASN A 150 -12.68 -16.02 -2.76
CA ASN A 150 -12.83 -17.39 -2.26
C ASN A 150 -11.56 -17.93 -1.57
N GLN A 151 -10.44 -17.21 -1.71
CA GLN A 151 -9.15 -17.65 -1.22
C GLN A 151 -8.28 -16.43 -0.88
N TYR A 152 -8.70 -15.67 0.12
CA TYR A 152 -7.92 -14.60 0.70
C TYR A 152 -6.88 -15.22 1.65
N ILE A 153 -5.64 -15.35 1.18
CA ILE A 153 -4.58 -16.10 1.88
C ILE A 153 -3.91 -15.18 2.90
N THR A 154 -4.04 -15.54 4.19
CA THR A 154 -3.29 -14.95 5.29
C THR A 154 -2.39 -16.00 5.96
N PRO A 155 -1.44 -15.60 6.82
CA PRO A 155 -0.66 -16.54 7.63
C PRO A 155 -1.50 -17.43 8.57
N ASP A 156 -2.72 -17.01 8.90
CA ASP A 156 -3.57 -17.62 9.93
C ASP A 156 -4.67 -18.51 9.37
N VAL A 157 -5.18 -18.19 8.18
CA VAL A 157 -6.28 -18.89 7.52
C VAL A 157 -6.33 -18.49 6.04
N GLU A 158 -6.80 -19.39 5.17
CA GLU A 158 -7.28 -19.00 3.84
C GLU A 158 -8.76 -18.64 3.96
N ALA A 159 -9.05 -17.35 4.12
CA ALA A 159 -10.41 -16.87 4.34
C ALA A 159 -11.23 -16.84 3.03
N ASN A 160 -12.52 -17.13 3.15
CA ASN A 160 -13.48 -17.11 2.08
C ASN A 160 -14.56 -16.06 2.37
N PHE A 161 -14.54 -14.99 1.58
CA PHE A 161 -15.43 -13.84 1.72
C PHE A 161 -16.74 -14.02 0.95
N THR A 162 -16.89 -15.08 0.14
CA THR A 162 -18.05 -15.25 -0.75
C THR A 162 -19.38 -15.47 -0.02
N THR A 163 -19.34 -15.83 1.26
CA THR A 163 -20.52 -16.05 2.10
C THR A 163 -20.83 -14.87 3.03
N VAL A 164 -20.06 -13.78 2.93
CA VAL A 164 -20.25 -12.57 3.74
C VAL A 164 -21.58 -11.90 3.39
N LYS A 165 -22.34 -11.57 4.42
CA LYS A 165 -23.61 -10.85 4.37
C LYS A 165 -23.48 -9.55 5.13
N LEU A 166 -23.97 -8.48 4.52
CA LEU A 166 -23.96 -7.13 5.07
C LEU A 166 -25.40 -6.65 5.21
N GLU A 167 -25.74 -6.13 6.38
CA GLU A 167 -27.05 -5.57 6.68
C GLU A 167 -26.89 -4.14 7.21
N ASP A 168 -27.59 -3.19 6.60
CA ASP A 168 -27.60 -1.79 7.03
C ASP A 168 -28.51 -1.65 8.25
N LEU A 169 -27.95 -1.27 9.40
CA LEU A 169 -28.71 -1.00 10.62
C LEU A 169 -29.07 0.48 10.74
N GLY A 170 -28.63 1.33 9.81
CA GLY A 170 -28.75 2.77 9.85
C GLY A 170 -27.75 3.42 10.81
N GLN A 171 -27.78 4.76 10.88
CA GLN A 171 -27.02 5.55 11.86
C GLN A 171 -25.50 5.23 11.93
N ASN A 172 -24.87 4.98 10.79
CA ASN A 172 -23.46 4.56 10.71
C ASN A 172 -23.18 3.19 11.33
N GLN A 173 -24.12 2.25 11.20
CA GLN A 173 -23.94 0.87 11.66
C GLN A 173 -24.26 -0.11 10.54
N VAL A 174 -23.33 -1.04 10.29
CA VAL A 174 -23.53 -2.16 9.37
C VAL A 174 -23.18 -3.45 10.07
N LEU A 175 -24.12 -4.39 10.08
CA LEU A 175 -23.90 -5.73 10.58
C LEU A 175 -23.22 -6.58 9.52
N VAL A 176 -22.17 -7.28 9.94
CA VAL A 176 -21.37 -8.19 9.12
C VAL A 176 -21.50 -9.60 9.69
N LYS A 177 -21.87 -10.54 8.82
CA LYS A 177 -22.02 -11.97 9.15
C LYS A 177 -21.44 -12.83 8.04
N GLY A 178 -21.09 -14.07 8.38
CA GLY A 178 -20.54 -15.02 7.41
C GLY A 178 -19.08 -14.75 7.11
N GLY A 179 -18.58 -15.40 6.05
CA GLY A 179 -17.17 -15.74 5.98
C GLY A 179 -16.96 -17.17 6.47
N THR A 180 -16.04 -17.86 5.82
CA THR A 180 -15.55 -19.20 6.23
C THR A 180 -14.05 -19.25 6.04
N GLY A 181 -13.39 -20.35 6.37
CA GLY A 181 -11.96 -20.47 6.13
C GLY A 181 -11.51 -21.89 5.85
N LYS A 182 -10.31 -22.00 5.31
CA LYS A 182 -9.59 -23.26 5.15
C LYS A 182 -8.29 -23.21 5.94
N SER A 183 -7.68 -24.37 6.08
CA SER A 183 -6.40 -24.53 6.76
C SER A 183 -5.38 -23.48 6.31
N LYS A 184 -4.67 -22.92 7.29
CA LYS A 184 -3.60 -21.96 7.05
C LYS A 184 -2.52 -22.52 6.09
N PRO A 185 -1.86 -21.65 5.30
CA PRO A 185 -0.88 -22.09 4.32
C PRO A 185 0.37 -22.70 4.99
N VAL A 186 0.98 -23.68 4.32
CA VAL A 186 2.23 -24.31 4.77
C VAL A 186 3.45 -23.37 4.64
N ASN A 187 3.35 -22.39 3.74
CA ASN A 187 4.38 -21.40 3.46
C ASN A 187 3.91 -20.00 3.86
N LEU A 188 4.84 -19.19 4.36
CA LEU A 188 4.67 -17.77 4.58
C LEU A 188 5.27 -16.98 3.42
N LYS A 189 4.64 -15.85 3.08
CA LYS A 189 5.24 -14.86 2.20
C LYS A 189 6.36 -14.14 2.95
N VAL A 190 7.51 -14.00 2.31
CA VAL A 190 8.66 -13.24 2.82
C VAL A 190 8.97 -12.11 1.85
N SER A 191 8.90 -10.88 2.33
CA SER A 191 9.37 -9.70 1.59
C SER A 191 10.88 -9.55 1.77
N VAL A 192 11.61 -9.69 0.68
CA VAL A 192 13.07 -9.57 0.65
C VAL A 192 13.44 -8.21 0.08
N GLY A 193 14.02 -7.36 0.93
CA GLY A 193 14.50 -6.03 0.54
C GLY A 193 15.95 -6.10 0.05
N PHE A 194 16.26 -5.40 -1.03
CA PHE A 194 17.60 -5.32 -1.62
C PHE A 194 17.93 -3.90 -2.07
N LYS A 195 19.23 -3.56 -2.12
CA LYS A 195 19.67 -2.29 -2.72
C LYS A 195 19.46 -2.35 -4.23
N ALA A 196 18.56 -1.52 -4.76
CA ALA A 196 18.23 -1.54 -6.18
C ALA A 196 19.09 -0.54 -6.96
N PHE A 197 18.77 0.74 -6.88
CA PHE A 197 19.42 1.81 -7.64
C PHE A 197 19.25 3.15 -6.93
N TYR A 198 19.90 4.20 -7.42
CA TYR A 198 19.63 5.58 -7.00
C TYR A 198 18.66 6.24 -7.97
N LEU A 199 17.57 6.80 -7.45
CA LEU A 199 16.64 7.61 -8.22
C LEU A 199 17.15 9.04 -8.27
N GLY A 200 17.46 9.53 -9.47
CA GLY A 200 17.68 10.95 -9.73
C GLY A 200 16.42 11.57 -10.29
N GLU A 201 15.95 12.68 -9.71
CA GLU A 201 14.76 13.39 -10.14
C GLU A 201 14.98 14.90 -10.14
N GLY A 202 14.52 15.54 -11.22
CA GLY A 202 14.48 16.98 -11.37
C GLY A 202 13.11 17.43 -11.86
N GLU A 203 12.57 18.48 -11.27
CA GLU A 203 11.29 19.05 -11.67
C GLU A 203 11.39 20.56 -11.92
N ILE A 204 10.63 21.08 -12.88
CA ILE A 204 10.49 22.52 -13.13
C ILE A 204 9.08 22.83 -13.64
N SER A 205 8.50 23.96 -13.21
CA SER A 205 7.15 24.38 -13.57
C SER A 205 7.17 25.49 -14.62
N TYR A 206 6.19 25.45 -15.53
CA TYR A 206 5.88 26.51 -16.48
C TYR A 206 4.41 26.89 -16.33
N ALA A 207 4.11 28.19 -16.37
CA ALA A 207 2.76 28.72 -16.25
C ALA A 207 2.45 29.72 -17.37
N GLY A 208 1.16 29.96 -17.61
CA GLY A 208 0.67 30.93 -18.58
C GLY A 208 0.60 30.42 -20.01
N PHE A 209 0.43 31.34 -20.95
CA PHE A 209 0.32 31.03 -22.38
C PHE A 209 1.53 30.21 -22.85
N GLY A 210 1.31 29.07 -23.51
CA GLY A 210 2.37 28.17 -23.98
C GLY A 210 3.10 27.38 -22.89
N ALA A 211 2.52 27.21 -21.70
CA ALA A 211 3.13 26.43 -20.61
C ALA A 211 3.45 24.99 -21.05
N GLU A 212 2.52 24.32 -21.73
CA GLU A 212 2.73 22.96 -22.25
C GLU A 212 3.88 22.92 -23.27
N ASP A 213 3.88 23.81 -24.26
CA ASP A 213 4.92 23.84 -25.30
C ASP A 213 6.31 24.07 -24.70
N ARG A 214 6.41 24.97 -23.72
CA ARG A 214 7.68 25.21 -23.00
C ARG A 214 8.10 24.03 -22.16
N ALA A 215 7.17 23.36 -21.46
CA ALA A 215 7.48 22.15 -20.72
C ALA A 215 7.99 21.04 -21.66
N ARG A 216 7.35 20.86 -22.82
CA ARG A 216 7.79 19.89 -23.85
C ARG A 216 9.16 20.22 -24.41
N LEU A 217 9.40 21.49 -24.74
CA LEU A 217 10.71 21.95 -25.18
C LEU A 217 11.79 21.72 -24.11
N ALA A 218 11.47 21.93 -22.84
CA ALA A 218 12.38 21.64 -21.74
C ALA A 218 12.67 20.13 -21.63
N GLY A 219 11.66 19.27 -21.74
CA GLY A 219 11.83 17.82 -21.79
C GLY A 219 12.73 17.37 -22.94
N GLU A 220 12.52 17.92 -24.14
CA GLU A 220 13.36 17.65 -25.32
C GLU A 220 14.82 18.09 -25.12
N ILE A 221 15.05 19.24 -24.48
CA ILE A 221 16.41 19.72 -24.16
C ILE A 221 17.10 18.75 -23.21
N ILE A 222 16.42 18.35 -22.14
CA ILE A 222 16.97 17.44 -21.14
C ILE A 222 17.28 16.07 -21.75
N GLU A 223 16.38 15.53 -22.56
CA GLU A 223 16.59 14.25 -23.25
C GLU A 223 17.81 14.30 -24.19
N LYS A 224 17.99 15.40 -24.93
CA LYS A 224 19.19 15.60 -25.76
C LYS A 224 20.48 15.66 -24.95
N ARG A 225 20.47 16.30 -23.77
CA ARG A 225 21.66 16.40 -22.92
C ARG A 225 22.03 15.08 -22.25
N LEU A 226 21.01 14.30 -21.87
CA LEU A 226 21.20 13.16 -20.98
C LEU A 226 21.17 11.79 -21.66
N SER A 227 20.60 11.67 -22.87
CA SER A 227 20.44 10.38 -23.58
C SER A 227 21.76 9.66 -23.87
N SER A 228 22.89 10.37 -23.90
CA SER A 228 24.22 9.77 -24.05
C SER A 228 24.74 9.15 -22.75
N SER A 229 24.27 9.63 -21.59
CA SER A 229 24.75 9.25 -20.26
C SER A 229 23.81 8.27 -19.56
N PHE A 230 22.51 8.32 -19.85
CA PHE A 230 21.49 7.49 -19.22
C PHE A 230 20.68 6.70 -20.23
N LYS A 231 20.49 5.40 -19.97
CA LYS A 231 19.76 4.48 -20.86
C LYS A 231 18.24 4.60 -20.76
N GLU A 232 17.72 4.96 -19.57
CA GLU A 232 16.28 5.04 -19.28
C GLU A 232 15.97 6.38 -18.62
N ILE A 233 15.46 7.33 -19.41
CA ILE A 233 15.01 8.64 -18.91
C ILE A 233 13.50 8.66 -18.98
N ARG A 234 12.86 8.99 -17.87
CA ARG A 234 11.42 9.19 -17.79
C ARG A 234 11.11 10.67 -17.72
N THR A 235 10.33 11.14 -18.69
CA THR A 235 9.83 12.51 -18.74
C THR A 235 8.32 12.50 -18.54
N ASP A 236 7.84 13.11 -17.47
CA ASP A 236 6.42 13.27 -17.16
C ASP A 236 6.00 14.75 -17.25
N TYR A 237 4.79 15.00 -17.75
CA TYR A 237 4.15 16.30 -17.76
C TYR A 237 2.97 16.29 -16.77
N ILE A 238 3.24 16.68 -15.53
CA ILE A 238 2.27 16.74 -14.45
C ILE A 238 1.27 17.86 -14.75
N GLY A 239 -0.02 17.52 -14.68
CA GLY A 239 -1.14 18.36 -15.14
C GLY A 239 -1.68 17.97 -16.52
N ILE A 240 -0.97 17.13 -17.28
CA ILE A 240 -1.39 16.66 -18.62
C ILE A 240 -1.66 15.15 -18.61
N SER A 241 -0.61 14.34 -18.48
CA SER A 241 -0.71 12.89 -18.66
C SER A 241 0.23 12.08 -17.76
N ALA A 242 0.82 12.68 -16.71
CA ALA A 242 1.82 12.02 -15.86
C ALA A 242 1.38 10.68 -15.24
N VAL A 243 0.07 10.48 -15.01
CA VAL A 243 -0.48 9.23 -14.43
C VAL A 243 -0.65 8.14 -15.49
N HIS A 244 -1.47 8.40 -16.52
CA HIS A 244 -1.81 7.39 -17.55
C HIS A 244 -0.85 7.35 -18.73
N ARG A 245 0.04 8.34 -18.86
CA ARG A 245 0.98 8.53 -19.98
C ARG A 245 0.31 8.63 -21.36
N THR A 246 -0.99 8.87 -21.37
CA THR A 246 -1.80 9.08 -22.56
C THR A 246 -2.98 9.97 -22.23
N SER A 247 -3.64 10.53 -23.25
CA SER A 247 -4.93 11.20 -23.11
C SER A 247 -6.01 10.32 -23.73
N PHE A 248 -7.13 10.16 -23.02
CA PHE A 248 -8.29 9.42 -23.51
C PHE A 248 -9.25 10.35 -24.29
N GLY A 249 -8.71 11.14 -25.22
CA GLY A 249 -9.49 11.99 -26.13
C GLY A 249 -9.90 13.36 -25.59
N HIS A 250 -9.36 13.79 -24.44
CA HIS A 250 -9.58 15.13 -23.91
C HIS A 250 -8.34 16.01 -24.19
N ASN A 251 -8.53 17.05 -25.00
CA ASN A 251 -7.54 18.10 -25.19
C ASN A 251 -7.77 19.19 -24.13
N ASN A 252 -7.07 19.07 -23.01
CA ASN A 252 -6.98 20.13 -22.02
C ASN A 252 -5.58 20.73 -22.09
N SER A 253 -5.48 22.04 -22.33
CA SER A 253 -4.24 22.80 -22.17
C SER A 253 -4.26 23.44 -20.78
N PRO A 254 -3.63 22.83 -19.77
CA PRO A 254 -3.64 23.40 -18.42
C PRO A 254 -2.89 24.73 -18.39
N TYR A 255 -3.28 25.62 -17.48
CA TYR A 255 -2.60 26.90 -17.28
C TYR A 255 -1.16 26.73 -16.76
N GLU A 256 -0.91 25.64 -16.03
CA GLU A 256 0.38 25.29 -15.47
C GLU A 256 0.73 23.84 -15.78
N VAL A 257 1.99 23.59 -16.13
CA VAL A 257 2.53 22.26 -16.37
C VAL A 257 3.82 22.13 -15.58
N ARG A 258 3.96 21.03 -14.86
CA ARG A 258 5.21 20.70 -14.19
C ARG A 258 5.90 19.56 -14.93
N LEU A 259 7.05 19.86 -15.50
CA LEU A 259 7.96 18.87 -16.05
C LEU A 259 8.61 18.13 -14.88
N ARG A 260 8.61 16.81 -14.93
CA ARG A 260 9.40 15.93 -14.07
C ARG A 260 10.25 15.04 -14.93
N VAL A 261 11.55 15.03 -14.70
CA VAL A 261 12.51 14.13 -15.35
C VAL A 261 13.11 13.23 -14.28
N ALA A 262 13.13 11.92 -14.53
CA ALA A 262 13.64 10.93 -13.59
C ALA A 262 14.48 9.86 -14.30
N THR A 263 15.52 9.37 -13.64
CA THR A 263 16.31 8.22 -14.11
C THR A 263 16.72 7.31 -12.96
N LYS A 264 17.16 6.09 -13.31
CA LYS A 264 17.89 5.19 -12.41
C LYS A 264 19.38 5.37 -12.64
N ALA A 265 20.16 5.42 -11.57
CA ALA A 265 21.61 5.53 -11.59
C ALA A 265 22.26 4.53 -10.64
N ASP A 266 23.54 4.22 -10.87
CA ASP A 266 24.30 3.28 -10.05
C ASP A 266 24.92 3.97 -8.81
N THR A 267 25.11 5.29 -8.88
CA THR A 267 25.64 6.11 -7.79
C THR A 267 24.75 7.32 -7.49
N ILE A 268 24.88 7.88 -6.28
CA ILE A 268 24.14 9.08 -5.89
C ILE A 268 24.64 10.31 -6.65
N GLU A 269 25.93 10.34 -7.00
CA GLU A 269 26.54 11.41 -7.79
C GLU A 269 25.98 11.43 -9.22
N GLU A 270 25.81 10.27 -9.85
CA GLU A 270 25.15 10.18 -11.16
C GLU A 270 23.67 10.56 -11.08
N ALA A 271 22.95 10.12 -10.04
CA ALA A 271 21.57 10.52 -9.82
C ALA A 271 21.42 12.05 -9.69
N ALA A 272 22.41 12.72 -9.11
CA ALA A 272 22.41 14.17 -8.93
C ALA A 272 22.39 14.95 -10.25
N ILE A 273 23.00 14.40 -11.31
CA ILE A 273 23.10 15.04 -12.63
C ILE A 273 21.72 15.43 -13.17
N ILE A 274 20.69 14.62 -12.93
CA ILE A 274 19.32 14.91 -13.39
C ILE A 274 18.80 16.21 -12.79
N GLY A 275 18.98 16.39 -11.49
CA GLY A 275 18.57 17.60 -10.79
C GLY A 275 19.33 18.83 -11.31
N GLU A 276 20.64 18.70 -11.50
CA GLU A 276 21.49 19.79 -12.01
C GLU A 276 21.11 20.20 -13.44
N GLU A 277 20.82 19.25 -14.32
CA GLU A 277 20.40 19.55 -15.70
C GLU A 277 19.03 20.23 -15.75
N VAL A 278 18.09 19.79 -14.90
CA VAL A 278 16.78 20.46 -14.79
C VAL A 278 16.92 21.86 -14.19
N GLU A 279 17.77 22.07 -13.19
CA GLU A 279 18.04 23.39 -12.64
C GLU A 279 18.68 24.32 -13.68
N ALA A 280 19.59 23.80 -14.50
CA ALA A 280 20.23 24.57 -15.55
C ALA A 280 19.23 25.18 -16.55
N LEU A 281 18.01 24.63 -16.68
CA LEU A 281 16.95 25.19 -17.53
C LEU A 281 16.52 26.61 -17.12
N TYR A 282 16.77 27.06 -15.87
CA TYR A 282 16.48 28.44 -15.46
C TYR A 282 17.08 29.48 -16.41
N THR A 283 18.31 29.24 -16.84
CA THR A 283 19.07 30.18 -17.68
C THR A 283 19.52 29.57 -19.00
N ASN A 284 19.35 28.25 -19.18
CA ASN A 284 19.74 27.49 -20.37
C ASN A 284 18.58 26.66 -20.93
N GLY A 285 17.33 27.09 -20.70
CA GLY A 285 16.13 26.41 -21.13
C GLY A 285 15.04 27.37 -21.61
N PRO A 286 13.79 26.87 -21.77
CA PRO A 286 12.65 27.68 -22.18
C PRO A 286 12.33 28.78 -21.17
N ALA A 287 11.77 29.90 -21.66
CA ALA A 287 11.48 31.07 -20.85
C ALA A 287 10.46 30.80 -19.72
N GLY A 288 10.61 31.49 -18.59
CA GLY A 288 9.61 31.49 -17.52
C GLY A 288 9.47 30.16 -16.78
N GLY A 289 10.54 29.36 -16.72
CA GLY A 289 10.62 28.20 -15.82
C GLY A 289 10.81 28.64 -14.37
N GLY A 290 10.17 27.93 -13.44
CA GLY A 290 10.16 28.28 -12.01
C GLY A 290 9.99 27.07 -11.10
N GLY A 291 10.37 27.23 -9.83
CA GLY A 291 10.06 26.25 -8.77
C GLY A 291 10.78 24.90 -8.94
N VAL A 292 12.06 24.95 -9.34
CA VAL A 292 12.89 23.76 -9.50
C VAL A 292 12.95 22.96 -8.19
N ARG A 293 12.81 21.64 -8.30
CA ARG A 293 13.11 20.71 -7.21
C ARG A 293 14.07 19.64 -7.71
N LYS A 294 15.00 19.26 -6.84
CA LYS A 294 15.99 18.20 -7.09
C LYS A 294 15.85 17.17 -5.98
N ILE A 295 15.73 15.90 -6.34
CA ILE A 295 15.60 14.80 -5.40
C ILE A 295 16.57 13.71 -5.84
N GLN A 296 17.28 13.15 -4.87
CA GLN A 296 18.16 12.00 -5.03
C GLN A 296 17.87 11.05 -3.87
N THR A 297 17.56 9.80 -4.19
CA THR A 297 17.13 8.83 -3.17
C THR A 297 17.69 7.45 -3.49
N GLU A 298 18.29 6.79 -2.51
CA GLU A 298 18.58 5.35 -2.61
C GLU A 298 17.25 4.58 -2.62
N VAL A 299 17.03 3.76 -3.64
CA VAL A 299 15.83 2.95 -3.79
C VAL A 299 16.11 1.54 -3.30
N ILE A 300 15.32 1.13 -2.30
CA ILE A 300 15.24 -0.26 -1.87
C ILE A 300 14.19 -0.97 -2.72
N GLY A 301 14.63 -1.99 -3.46
CA GLY A 301 13.75 -2.90 -4.17
C GLY A 301 13.21 -3.97 -3.24
N VAL A 302 12.04 -4.52 -3.59
CA VAL A 302 11.43 -5.64 -2.86
C VAL A 302 11.00 -6.72 -3.84
N VAL A 303 11.37 -7.97 -3.53
CA VAL A 303 10.81 -9.18 -4.15
C VAL A 303 10.20 -10.07 -3.07
N SER A 304 9.30 -10.96 -3.47
CA SER A 304 8.63 -11.89 -2.56
C SER A 304 9.09 -13.32 -2.82
N VAL A 305 9.27 -14.08 -1.75
CA VAL A 305 9.41 -15.56 -1.83
C VAL A 305 8.46 -16.24 -0.87
N LEU A 306 8.26 -17.54 -1.09
CA LEU A 306 7.57 -18.42 -0.14
C LEU A 306 8.60 -19.18 0.69
N MET A 307 8.37 -19.26 2.00
CA MET A 307 9.20 -20.01 2.93
C MET A 307 8.33 -20.89 3.82
N GLU A 308 8.71 -22.15 4.03
CA GLU A 308 8.00 -23.03 4.97
C GLU A 308 7.91 -22.38 6.35
N ARG A 309 6.71 -22.36 6.94
CA ARG A 309 6.47 -21.67 8.21
C ARG A 309 7.31 -22.19 9.37
N ASN A 310 7.70 -23.47 9.36
CA ASN A 310 8.55 -24.10 10.38
C ASN A 310 10.00 -23.58 10.38
N LYS A 311 10.45 -22.92 9.30
CA LYS A 311 11.77 -22.31 9.18
C LYS A 311 11.82 -20.89 9.76
N VAL A 312 10.65 -20.30 10.07
CA VAL A 312 10.51 -18.99 10.68
C VAL A 312 10.29 -19.18 12.18
N LYS A 313 11.03 -18.42 13.00
CA LYS A 313 10.94 -18.49 14.46
C LYS A 313 10.62 -17.11 15.00
N ASP A 314 9.50 -17.00 15.69
CA ASP A 314 9.12 -15.78 16.37
C ASP A 314 9.99 -15.58 17.62
N GLN A 315 10.38 -14.33 17.87
CA GLN A 315 11.03 -13.92 19.10
C GLN A 315 10.14 -12.89 19.78
N ILE A 316 9.86 -13.10 21.06
CA ILE A 316 9.02 -12.22 21.87
C ILE A 316 9.87 -11.76 23.05
N ALA A 317 9.87 -10.45 23.30
CA ALA A 317 10.52 -9.83 24.44
C ALA A 317 9.47 -9.10 25.27
N TYR A 318 9.55 -9.25 26.59
CA TYR A 318 8.69 -8.58 27.57
C TYR A 318 9.50 -7.52 28.29
N PHE A 319 8.91 -6.35 28.50
CA PHE A 319 9.53 -5.18 29.09
C PHE A 319 8.68 -4.64 30.24
#